data_AF-A0A356AMQ1-F1
#
_entry.id   AF-A0A356AMQ1-F1
#
_cell.length_a   1.000
_cell.length_b   1.000
_cell.length_c   1.000
_cell.angle_alpha   90.00
_cell.angle_beta   90.00
_cell.angle_gamma   90.00
#
_symmetry.space_group_name_H-M   'P 1'
#
loop_
_entity.id
_entity.type
_entity.pdbx_description
1 polymer ?
#
loop_
_entity_poly.entity_id
_entity_poly.type
_entity_poly.pdbx_seq_one_letter_code
_entity_poly.pdbx_strand_id
1 'polypeptide(L)'
;MLTLTRDGLKEKQQWEKAGIRLPRYDAAQTARKTEQAPRWVHFGAGNIFRGFIAGLQQRLLNAGLCDTGILAAETYDHEIIDKIYDPHDSLSILVLMRPDGTLDKEVVASIAKGLRADRTSEEDWEALKKIFVSPTLQMVSFTITEKGYSLRNMSGELLPAA
;
A
#
# COMPACT_ATOMS: atom_id res chain seq x y z
N MET A 1 -24.00 6.63 5.59
CA MET A 1 -23.07 5.63 6.16
C MET A 1 -21.77 5.82 5.42
N LEU A 2 -20.62 5.90 6.10
CA LEU A 2 -19.34 6.11 5.41
C LEU A 2 -18.96 4.86 4.63
N THR A 3 -18.63 5.05 3.35
CA THR A 3 -18.14 3.98 2.47
C THR A 3 -16.69 4.29 2.09
N LEU A 4 -15.76 3.43 2.49
CA LEU A 4 -14.35 3.62 2.21
C LEU A 4 -14.03 3.17 0.78
N THR A 5 -14.30 4.06 -0.17
CA THR A 5 -13.96 3.96 -1.59
C THR A 5 -13.63 5.36 -2.10
N ARG A 6 -12.93 5.49 -3.22
CA ARG A 6 -12.59 6.79 -3.84
C ARG A 6 -13.85 7.61 -4.14
N ASP A 7 -14.93 6.93 -4.53
CA ASP A 7 -16.25 7.56 -4.72
C ASP A 7 -16.87 8.00 -3.39
N GLY A 8 -16.80 7.16 -2.35
CA GLY A 8 -17.27 7.52 -1.02
C GLY A 8 -16.53 8.70 -0.38
N LEU A 9 -15.26 8.95 -0.74
CA LEU A 9 -14.51 10.13 -0.30
C LEU A 9 -15.07 11.46 -0.85
N LYS A 10 -15.92 11.42 -1.90
CA LYS A 10 -16.56 12.63 -2.44
C LYS A 10 -17.57 13.24 -1.45
N GLU A 11 -18.11 12.44 -0.53
CA GLU A 11 -19.04 12.89 0.52
C GLU A 11 -18.31 13.56 1.70
N LYS A 12 -17.48 14.57 1.41
CA LYS A 12 -16.52 15.20 2.35
C LYS A 12 -17.12 15.57 3.71
N GLN A 13 -18.35 16.12 3.71
CA GLN A 13 -19.03 16.55 4.94
C GLN A 13 -19.26 15.39 5.93
N GLN A 14 -19.52 14.17 5.46
CA GLN A 14 -19.73 13.04 6.36
C GLN A 14 -18.42 12.60 7.04
N TRP A 15 -17.31 12.65 6.30
CA TRP A 15 -15.98 12.33 6.82
C TRP A 15 -15.48 13.39 7.81
N GLU A 16 -15.69 14.66 7.49
CA GLU A 16 -15.41 15.78 8.39
C GLU A 16 -16.20 15.67 9.70
N LYS A 17 -17.50 15.37 9.61
CA LYS A 17 -18.35 15.13 10.80
C LYS A 17 -17.88 13.94 11.63
N ALA A 18 -17.28 12.92 11.01
CA ALA A 18 -16.69 11.78 11.71
C ALA A 18 -15.28 12.05 12.30
N GLY A 19 -14.74 13.24 12.06
CA GLY A 19 -13.39 13.63 12.50
C GLY A 19 -12.29 12.83 11.81
N ILE A 20 -12.51 12.42 10.55
CA ILE A 20 -11.54 11.65 9.75
C ILE A 20 -10.97 12.56 8.67
N ARG A 21 -9.65 12.76 8.67
CA ARG A 21 -8.97 13.59 7.67
C ARG A 21 -8.93 12.88 6.32
N LEU A 22 -9.22 13.62 5.26
CA LEU A 22 -9.15 13.14 3.88
C LEU A 22 -7.82 13.51 3.20
N PRO A 23 -7.42 12.79 2.13
CA PRO A 23 -6.27 13.17 1.30
C PRO A 23 -6.43 14.59 0.73
N ARG A 24 -5.32 15.30 0.60
CA ARG A 24 -5.24 16.67 0.01
C ARG A 24 -4.90 16.66 -1.48
N TYR A 25 -4.93 15.49 -2.10
CA TYR A 25 -4.63 15.23 -3.51
C TYR A 25 -5.71 14.33 -4.11
N ASP A 26 -5.74 14.22 -5.45
CA ASP A 26 -6.62 13.30 -6.15
C ASP A 26 -6.05 11.87 -6.09
N ALA A 27 -6.66 11.03 -5.24
CA ALA A 27 -6.26 9.64 -5.05
C ALA A 27 -6.43 8.79 -6.32
N ALA A 28 -7.49 9.03 -7.10
CA ALA A 28 -7.74 8.29 -8.34
C ALA A 28 -6.71 8.66 -9.41
N GLN A 29 -6.39 9.95 -9.54
CA GLN A 29 -5.34 10.42 -10.44
C GLN A 29 -3.96 9.87 -10.03
N THR A 30 -3.65 9.88 -8.73
CA THR A 30 -2.39 9.36 -8.20
C THR A 30 -2.25 7.86 -8.46
N ALA A 31 -3.30 7.08 -8.23
CA ALA A 31 -3.29 5.64 -8.53
C ALA A 31 -3.01 5.38 -10.03
N ARG A 32 -3.71 6.07 -10.92
CA ARG A 32 -3.48 5.97 -12.38
C ARG A 32 -2.05 6.34 -12.78
N LYS A 33 -1.51 7.43 -12.23
CA LYS A 33 -0.10 7.82 -12.45
C LYS A 33 0.88 6.75 -11.98
N THR A 34 0.57 6.11 -10.86
CA THR A 34 1.42 5.05 -10.28
C THR A 34 1.43 3.81 -11.16
N GLU A 35 0.28 3.42 -11.72
CA GLU A 35 0.20 2.29 -12.66
C GLU A 35 0.92 2.58 -13.98
N GLN A 36 0.86 3.83 -14.47
CA GLN A 36 1.52 4.24 -15.72
C GLN A 36 3.04 4.41 -15.57
N ALA A 37 3.50 4.93 -14.43
CA ALA A 37 4.89 5.24 -14.16
C ALA A 37 5.24 4.81 -12.72
N PRO A 38 5.33 3.49 -12.45
CA PRO A 38 5.58 3.00 -11.11
C PRO A 38 6.95 3.47 -10.62
N ARG A 39 6.98 4.12 -9.46
CA ARG A 39 8.24 4.54 -8.79
C ARG A 39 8.59 3.70 -7.58
N TRP A 40 7.59 3.11 -6.93
CA TRP A 40 7.75 2.39 -5.67
C TRP A 40 6.87 1.14 -5.63
N VAL A 41 7.50 -0.02 -5.46
CA VAL A 41 6.84 -1.27 -5.06
C VAL A 41 7.29 -1.71 -3.65
N HIS A 42 6.36 -2.17 -2.83
CA HIS A 42 6.62 -2.66 -1.47
C HIS A 42 6.17 -4.10 -1.31
N PHE A 43 7.05 -4.97 -0.82
CA PHE A 43 6.76 -6.37 -0.53
C PHE A 43 6.46 -6.59 0.96
N GLY A 44 5.37 -7.28 1.25
CA GLY A 44 4.81 -7.44 2.60
C GLY A 44 3.81 -6.34 2.89
N ALA A 45 2.54 -6.57 2.57
CA ALA A 45 1.49 -5.55 2.64
C ALA A 45 0.84 -5.44 4.03
N GLY A 46 1.55 -5.84 5.08
CA GLY A 46 1.04 -5.99 6.44
C GLY A 46 0.80 -4.67 7.21
N ASN A 47 0.53 -4.79 8.50
CA ASN A 47 0.16 -3.65 9.35
C ASN A 47 1.28 -2.61 9.53
N ILE A 48 2.55 -3.01 9.62
CA ILE A 48 3.67 -2.05 9.71
C ILE A 48 3.75 -1.20 8.44
N PHE A 49 3.64 -1.83 7.27
CA PHE A 49 3.59 -1.13 5.99
C PHE A 49 2.44 -0.11 5.95
N ARG A 50 1.20 -0.55 6.22
CA ARG A 50 0.00 0.31 6.18
C ARG A 50 0.03 1.41 7.25
N GLY A 51 0.50 1.07 8.45
CA GLY A 51 0.51 1.96 9.62
C GLY A 51 1.64 2.98 9.63
N PHE A 52 2.73 2.72 8.88
CA PHE A 52 3.92 3.55 8.91
C PHE A 52 4.34 4.02 7.52
N ILE A 53 4.81 3.11 6.65
CA ILE A 53 5.38 3.47 5.34
C ILE A 53 4.33 4.12 4.43
N ALA A 54 3.14 3.54 4.34
CA ALA A 54 2.03 4.12 3.57
C ALA A 54 1.63 5.50 4.13
N GLY A 55 1.63 5.68 5.46
CA GLY A 55 1.41 6.96 6.12
C GLY A 55 2.50 8.01 5.81
N LEU A 56 3.77 7.61 5.66
CA LEU A 56 4.83 8.51 5.22
C LEU A 56 4.60 8.98 3.77
N GLN A 57 4.27 8.07 2.86
CA GLN A 57 3.96 8.44 1.47
C GLN A 57 2.71 9.32 1.38
N GLN A 58 1.70 9.06 2.21
CA GLN A 58 0.51 9.91 2.32
C GLN A 58 0.86 11.35 2.66
N ARG A 59 1.82 11.57 3.59
CA ARG A 59 2.31 12.92 3.94
C ARG A 59 3.03 13.59 2.78
N LEU A 60 3.87 12.86 2.05
CA LEU A 60 4.57 13.41 0.87
C LEU A 60 3.60 13.82 -0.25
N LEU A 61 2.61 12.97 -0.54
CA LEU A 61 1.55 13.27 -1.52
C LEU A 61 0.69 14.46 -1.07
N ASN A 62 0.31 14.52 0.21
CA ASN A 62 -0.43 15.65 0.77
C ASN A 62 0.37 16.97 0.71
N ALA A 63 1.69 16.91 0.73
CA ALA A 63 2.59 18.06 0.62
C ALA A 63 2.94 18.42 -0.85
N GLY A 64 2.48 17.64 -1.83
CA GLY A 64 2.82 17.82 -3.25
C GLY A 64 4.29 17.52 -3.58
N LEU A 65 5.00 16.79 -2.71
CA LEU A 65 6.42 16.45 -2.88
C LEU A 65 6.63 15.20 -3.74
N CYS A 66 5.57 14.47 -4.03
CA CYS A 66 5.52 13.36 -4.98
C CYS A 66 4.14 13.31 -5.63
N ASP A 67 4.00 12.54 -6.70
CA ASP A 67 2.76 12.42 -7.48
C ASP A 67 2.40 10.97 -7.87
N THR A 68 3.09 9.99 -7.29
CA THR A 68 2.83 8.55 -7.41
C THR A 68 2.71 7.93 -6.02
N GLY A 69 1.84 6.95 -5.85
CA GLY A 69 1.71 6.12 -4.66
C GLY A 69 2.66 4.92 -4.65
N ILE A 70 2.30 3.91 -3.86
CA ILE A 70 3.02 2.64 -3.68
C ILE A 70 2.19 1.50 -4.27
N LEU A 71 2.84 0.61 -5.00
CA LEU A 71 2.27 -0.69 -5.38
C LEU A 71 2.60 -1.70 -4.29
N ALA A 72 1.59 -2.27 -3.64
CA ALA A 72 1.77 -3.22 -2.55
C ALA A 72 1.73 -4.65 -3.09
N ALA A 73 2.81 -5.40 -2.91
CA ALA A 73 2.96 -6.78 -3.34
C ALA A 73 2.89 -7.70 -2.11
N GLU A 74 1.90 -8.58 -2.07
CA GLU A 74 1.70 -9.53 -0.98
C GLU A 74 2.09 -10.94 -1.43
N THR A 75 2.97 -11.58 -0.67
CA THR A 75 3.61 -12.87 -1.03
C THR A 75 3.04 -14.05 -0.26
N TYR A 76 2.23 -13.81 0.76
CA TYR A 76 1.76 -14.84 1.68
C TYR A 76 0.26 -14.76 1.95
N ASP A 77 -0.24 -13.61 2.40
CA ASP A 77 -1.65 -13.45 2.80
C ASP A 77 -2.46 -12.72 1.73
N HIS A 78 -2.85 -13.43 0.67
CA HIS A 78 -3.62 -12.86 -0.43
C HIS A 78 -5.00 -12.34 0.01
N GLU A 79 -5.52 -12.74 1.18
CA GLU A 79 -6.77 -12.19 1.69
C GLU A 79 -6.67 -10.68 1.96
N ILE A 80 -5.46 -10.15 2.19
CA ILE A 80 -5.23 -8.71 2.27
C ILE A 80 -5.64 -8.04 0.95
N ILE A 81 -5.30 -8.64 -0.19
CA ILE A 81 -5.65 -8.09 -1.49
C ILE A 81 -7.17 -8.23 -1.70
N ASP A 82 -7.69 -9.45 -1.54
CA ASP A 82 -9.09 -9.80 -1.82
C ASP A 82 -10.09 -9.05 -0.92
N LYS A 83 -9.80 -8.92 0.37
CA LYS A 83 -10.77 -8.45 1.38
C LYS A 83 -10.51 -7.03 1.85
N ILE A 84 -9.29 -6.52 1.71
CA ILE A 84 -8.93 -5.19 2.21
C ILE A 84 -8.68 -4.22 1.06
N TYR A 85 -7.91 -4.60 0.03
CA TYR A 85 -7.53 -3.65 -1.02
C TYR A 85 -8.56 -3.56 -2.14
N ASP A 86 -8.94 -4.68 -2.74
CA ASP A 86 -9.84 -4.70 -3.90
C ASP A 86 -11.22 -4.08 -3.59
N PRO A 87 -11.88 -4.36 -2.45
CA PRO A 87 -13.20 -3.80 -2.15
C PRO A 87 -13.20 -2.32 -1.76
N HIS A 88 -12.02 -1.76 -1.45
CA HIS A 88 -11.87 -0.42 -0.87
C HIS A 88 -10.92 0.48 -1.65
N ASP A 89 -10.70 0.21 -2.94
CA ASP A 89 -9.81 0.98 -3.81
C ASP A 89 -8.37 1.16 -3.26
N SER A 90 -7.88 0.16 -2.52
CA SER A 90 -6.61 0.19 -1.76
C SER A 90 -6.54 1.30 -0.69
N LEU A 91 -7.67 1.86 -0.27
CA LEU A 91 -7.75 2.83 0.81
C LEU A 91 -7.75 2.14 2.17
N SER A 92 -7.23 2.82 3.17
CA SER A 92 -7.31 2.39 4.58
C SER A 92 -7.53 3.58 5.51
N ILE A 93 -7.97 3.31 6.75
CA ILE A 93 -8.02 4.34 7.80
C ILE A 93 -6.87 4.09 8.75
N LEU A 94 -5.98 5.06 8.86
CA LEU A 94 -4.94 5.10 9.89
C LEU A 94 -5.52 5.76 11.14
N VAL A 95 -5.46 5.04 12.26
CA VAL A 95 -5.84 5.55 13.58
C VAL A 95 -4.57 5.65 14.43
N LEU A 96 -4.14 6.88 14.72
CA LEU A 96 -3.01 7.14 15.60
C LEU A 96 -3.53 7.45 17.00
N MET A 97 -3.16 6.60 17.96
CA MET A 97 -3.41 6.85 19.38
C MET A 97 -2.24 7.61 19.99
N ARG A 98 -2.52 8.80 20.53
CA ARG A 98 -1.53 9.62 21.24
C ARG A 98 -1.38 9.16 22.70
N PRO A 99 -0.28 9.55 23.39
CA PRO A 99 -0.08 9.24 24.81
C PRO A 99 -1.18 9.75 25.74
N ASP A 100 -1.87 10.83 25.36
CA ASP A 100 -3.00 11.40 26.11
C ASP A 100 -4.34 10.69 25.83
N GLY A 101 -4.33 9.62 25.04
CA GLY A 101 -5.52 8.85 24.65
C GLY A 101 -6.31 9.44 23.49
N THR A 102 -5.90 10.59 22.92
CA THR A 102 -6.57 11.15 21.74
C THR A 102 -6.31 10.29 20.50
N LEU A 103 -7.33 10.15 19.65
CA LEU A 103 -7.27 9.38 18.42
C LEU A 103 -7.31 10.31 17.20
N ASP A 104 -6.21 10.38 16.46
CA ASP A 104 -6.24 10.97 15.12
C ASP A 104 -6.63 9.92 14.10
N LYS A 105 -7.55 10.28 13.21
CA LYS A 105 -8.01 9.40 12.13
C LYS A 105 -7.74 10.07 10.79
N GLU A 106 -7.14 9.34 9.87
CA GLU A 106 -6.98 9.79 8.48
C GLU A 106 -7.19 8.66 7.49
N VAL A 107 -7.74 9.00 6.33
CA VAL A 107 -7.74 8.08 5.19
C VAL A 107 -6.35 8.10 4.55
N VAL A 108 -5.74 6.93 4.47
CA VAL A 108 -4.53 6.67 3.70
C VAL A 108 -4.94 6.19 2.31
N ALA A 109 -4.54 6.95 1.30
CA ALA A 109 -4.80 6.72 -0.11
C ALA A 109 -3.50 6.65 -0.94
N SER A 110 -2.36 6.48 -0.26
CA SER A 110 -1.04 6.42 -0.87
C SER A 110 -0.71 5.05 -1.48
N ILE A 111 -1.50 4.03 -1.18
CA ILE A 111 -1.40 2.71 -1.80
C ILE A 111 -2.25 2.75 -3.08
N ALA A 112 -1.60 2.60 -4.23
CA ALA A 112 -2.25 2.74 -5.52
C ALA A 112 -3.04 1.48 -5.90
N LYS A 113 -2.41 0.31 -5.72
CA LYS A 113 -2.95 -1.01 -6.04
C LYS A 113 -2.25 -2.10 -5.22
N GLY A 114 -3.01 -3.13 -4.86
CA GLY A 114 -2.52 -4.41 -4.35
C GLY A 114 -2.24 -5.42 -5.45
N LEU A 115 -1.19 -6.22 -5.31
CA LEU A 115 -0.81 -7.28 -6.24
C LEU A 115 -0.49 -8.54 -5.45
N ARG A 116 -0.99 -9.68 -5.90
CA ARG A 116 -0.55 -11.00 -5.41
C ARG A 116 0.79 -11.32 -6.05
N ALA A 117 1.84 -11.40 -5.24
CA ALA A 117 3.17 -11.80 -5.67
C ALA A 117 3.29 -13.33 -5.74
N ASP A 118 2.37 -13.92 -6.50
CA ASP A 118 2.24 -15.36 -6.69
C ASP A 118 2.14 -15.66 -8.19
N ARG A 119 2.94 -16.63 -8.63
CA ARG A 119 3.00 -17.09 -10.03
C ARG A 119 1.70 -17.73 -10.49
N THR A 120 0.85 -18.20 -9.59
CA THR A 120 -0.47 -18.74 -9.93
C THR A 120 -1.47 -17.63 -10.30
N SER A 121 -1.23 -16.39 -9.86
CA SER A 121 -1.98 -15.22 -10.28
C SER A 121 -1.35 -14.61 -11.53
N GLU A 122 -1.68 -15.16 -12.71
CA GLU A 122 -1.03 -14.75 -13.97
C GLU A 122 -1.11 -13.24 -14.21
N GLU A 123 -2.25 -12.60 -13.95
CA GLU A 123 -2.42 -11.16 -14.15
C GLU A 123 -1.49 -10.33 -13.25
N ASP A 124 -1.50 -10.58 -11.93
CA ASP A 124 -0.68 -9.83 -10.98
C ASP A 124 0.81 -10.15 -11.18
N TRP A 125 1.14 -11.38 -11.58
CA TRP A 125 2.51 -11.79 -11.90
C TRP A 125 3.05 -11.08 -13.15
N GLU A 126 2.26 -10.96 -14.21
CA GLU A 126 2.63 -10.16 -15.39
C GLU A 126 2.75 -8.67 -15.04
N ALA A 127 1.86 -8.15 -14.18
CA ALA A 127 1.93 -6.77 -13.71
C ALA A 127 3.24 -6.51 -12.94
N LEU A 128 3.62 -7.40 -12.01
CA LEU A 128 4.88 -7.31 -11.27
C LEU A 128 6.09 -7.33 -12.22
N LYS A 129 6.12 -8.23 -13.20
CA LYS A 129 7.20 -8.25 -14.20
C LYS A 129 7.30 -6.92 -14.96
N LYS A 130 6.18 -6.36 -15.40
CA LYS A 130 6.14 -5.04 -16.07
C LYS A 130 6.66 -3.91 -15.17
N ILE A 131 6.32 -3.93 -13.88
CA ILE A 131 6.83 -2.96 -12.90
C ILE A 131 8.35 -3.04 -12.80
N PHE A 132 8.90 -4.25 -12.68
CA PHE A 132 10.35 -4.46 -12.50
C PHE A 132 11.21 -4.11 -13.71
N VAL A 133 10.63 -4.14 -14.92
CA VAL A 133 11.33 -3.69 -16.14
C VAL A 133 11.04 -2.22 -16.48
N SER A 134 10.20 -1.53 -15.70
CA SER A 134 9.89 -0.13 -15.95
C SER A 134 11.10 0.76 -15.67
N PRO A 135 11.47 1.68 -16.59
CA PRO A 135 12.56 2.62 -16.36
C PRO A 135 12.23 3.66 -15.26
N THR A 136 10.96 3.78 -14.87
CA THR A 136 10.52 4.71 -13.83
C THR A 136 10.66 4.15 -12.42
N LEU A 137 10.89 2.84 -12.27
CA LEU A 137 10.99 2.21 -10.97
C LEU A 137 12.24 2.71 -10.25
N GLN A 138 12.06 3.27 -9.06
CA GLN A 138 13.14 3.88 -8.28
C GLN A 138 13.41 3.14 -6.98
N MET A 139 12.40 2.48 -6.41
CA MET A 139 12.52 1.85 -5.10
C MET A 139 11.72 0.54 -5.01
N VAL A 140 12.41 -0.48 -4.48
CA VAL A 140 11.82 -1.72 -3.99
C VAL A 140 12.09 -1.76 -2.48
N SER A 141 11.08 -2.04 -1.69
CA SER A 141 11.19 -2.06 -0.22
C SER A 141 10.42 -3.22 0.37
N PHE A 142 10.71 -3.57 1.62
CA PHE A 142 10.27 -4.84 2.20
C PHE A 142 9.88 -4.69 3.67
N THR A 143 8.78 -5.33 4.06
CA THR A 143 8.46 -5.66 5.46
C THR A 143 8.14 -7.15 5.61
N ILE A 144 9.08 -7.99 5.17
CA ILE A 144 8.91 -9.46 5.05
C ILE A 144 9.36 -10.26 6.28
N THR A 145 9.51 -9.60 7.43
CA THR A 145 10.11 -10.13 8.67
C THR A 145 11.57 -10.58 8.50
N GLU A 146 12.24 -10.89 9.60
CA GLU A 146 13.63 -11.35 9.63
C GLU A 146 13.81 -12.65 8.84
N LYS A 147 12.85 -13.57 8.95
CA LYS A 147 12.89 -14.88 8.28
C LYS A 147 12.79 -14.77 6.76
N GLY A 148 12.19 -13.70 6.23
CA GLY A 148 12.10 -13.47 4.79
C GLY A 148 13.44 -13.26 4.11
N TYR A 149 14.50 -12.95 4.86
CA TYR A 149 15.87 -12.80 4.36
C TYR A 149 16.74 -14.05 4.55
N SER A 150 16.22 -15.07 5.25
CA SER A 150 16.98 -16.28 5.50
C SER A 150 17.14 -17.08 4.21
N LEU A 151 18.32 -16.97 3.60
CA LEU A 151 18.67 -17.77 2.42
C LEU A 151 19.35 -19.09 2.79
N ARG A 152 19.79 -19.23 4.05
CA ARG A 152 20.56 -20.39 4.53
C ARG A 152 20.01 -20.94 5.83
N ASN A 153 20.14 -22.25 6.01
CA ASN A 153 19.85 -22.93 7.28
C ASN A 153 21.02 -22.77 8.28
N MET A 154 20.87 -23.35 9.48
CA MET A 154 21.90 -23.30 10.54
C MET A 154 23.21 -24.00 10.15
N SER A 155 23.20 -24.94 9.21
CA SER A 155 24.40 -25.57 8.63
C SER A 155 25.06 -24.73 7.53
N GLY A 156 24.51 -23.56 7.20
CA GLY A 156 25.02 -22.67 6.16
C GLY A 156 24.65 -23.09 4.73
N GLU A 157 23.80 -24.11 4.56
CA GLU A 157 23.33 -24.57 3.26
C GLU A 157 22.19 -23.68 2.76
N LEU A 158 22.12 -23.47 1.44
CA LEU A 158 21.03 -22.69 0.85
C LEU A 158 19.69 -23.41 1.08
N LEU A 159 18.71 -22.66 1.58
CA LEU A 159 17.34 -23.14 1.67
C LEU A 159 16.79 -23.29 0.24
N PRO A 160 15.89 -24.27 0.00
CA PRO A 160 15.20 -24.37 -1.29
C PRO A 160 14.51 -23.05 -1.59
N ALA A 161 14.82 -22.44 -2.74
CA ALA A 161 14.01 -21.33 -3.24
C ALA A 161 12.63 -21.90 -3.56
N ALA A 162 11.59 -21.33 -2.94
CA ALA A 162 10.20 -21.64 -3.27
C ALA A 162 9.84 -21.15 -4.68
#